data_AF-A0A847V8G8-F1
#
_entry.id   AF-A0A847V8G8-F1
#
_cell.length_a   1.000
_cell.length_b   1.000
_cell.length_c   1.000
_cell.angle_alpha   90.00
_cell.angle_beta   90.00
_cell.angle_gamma   90.00
#
_symmetry.space_group_name_H-M   'P 1'
#
loop_
_entity.id
_entity.type
_entity.pdbx_description
1 polymer ?
#
loop_
_entity_poly.entity_id
_entity_poly.type
_entity_poly.pdbx_seq_one_letter_code
_entity_poly.pdbx_strand_id
1 'polypeptide(L)'
;MKTIGIPGLLTIEFGPTATATSPVTSPVPTTNPSPPTIEGRYLMDGNPGRLIVISSDGGNAYSIGEATGSWPWDGNVILDGDQIIGQAFEKNTPASFKLEGTVLDDKRIVIAYKFITDGAGRDATGRVDDHILTPVI
;
A
#
# COMPACT_ATOMS: atom_id res chain seq x y z
N MET A 1 -54.31 -27.83 -18.40
CA MET A 1 -54.42 -27.80 -16.93
C MET A 1 -53.24 -27.02 -16.36
N LYS A 2 -53.57 -26.05 -15.49
CA LYS A 2 -52.77 -25.29 -14.51
C LYS A 2 -51.47 -24.55 -14.94
N THR A 3 -51.68 -23.23 -15.08
CA THR A 3 -50.80 -22.08 -14.82
C THR A 3 -49.98 -22.15 -13.53
N ILE A 4 -48.78 -21.54 -13.55
CA ILE A 4 -48.11 -20.66 -12.54
C ILE A 4 -46.86 -20.11 -13.28
N GLY A 5 -46.50 -18.83 -13.43
CA GLY A 5 -46.99 -17.52 -13.01
C GLY A 5 -45.84 -16.50 -13.24
N ILE A 6 -46.08 -15.41 -13.98
CA ILE A 6 -45.19 -14.22 -14.11
C ILE A 6 -45.66 -13.18 -13.06
N PRO A 7 -44.87 -12.18 -12.58
CA PRO A 7 -44.55 -10.97 -13.37
C PRO A 7 -43.21 -10.26 -13.04
N GLY A 8 -42.76 -9.37 -13.93
CA GLY A 8 -41.71 -8.39 -13.59
C GLY A 8 -40.93 -7.71 -14.73
N LEU A 9 -41.30 -7.91 -16.00
CA LEU A 9 -40.78 -7.09 -17.11
C LEU A 9 -41.63 -5.81 -17.19
N LEU A 10 -41.06 -4.65 -16.86
CA LEU A 10 -41.73 -3.36 -17.01
C LEU A 10 -41.26 -2.66 -18.29
N THR A 11 -42.25 -2.35 -19.12
CA THR A 11 -42.22 -1.62 -20.39
C THR A 11 -41.63 -0.22 -20.26
N ILE A 12 -40.82 0.21 -21.23
CA ILE A 12 -40.45 1.62 -21.42
C ILE A 12 -41.01 2.07 -22.77
N GLU A 13 -41.86 3.11 -22.73
CA GLU A 13 -42.43 3.78 -23.90
C GLU A 13 -41.36 4.60 -24.64
N PHE A 14 -41.45 4.62 -25.98
CA PHE A 14 -40.65 5.52 -26.81
C PHE A 14 -41.44 6.82 -27.08
N GLY A 15 -40.94 7.93 -26.52
CA GLY A 15 -41.38 9.28 -26.89
C GLY A 15 -40.81 9.73 -28.25
N PRO A 16 -41.35 10.82 -28.85
CA PRO A 16 -41.08 11.19 -30.24
C PRO A 16 -39.63 11.62 -30.48
N THR A 17 -39.17 11.31 -31.69
CA THR A 17 -37.81 11.46 -32.23
C THR A 17 -37.24 12.86 -32.02
N ALA A 18 -36.20 12.96 -31.19
CA ALA A 18 -35.35 14.15 -31.11
C ALA A 18 -34.13 13.99 -32.05
N THR A 19 -33.91 15.02 -32.87
CA THR A 19 -32.86 15.17 -33.87
C THR A 19 -31.47 14.76 -33.35
N ALA A 20 -30.75 13.96 -34.12
CA ALA A 20 -29.40 13.51 -33.80
C ALA A 20 -28.42 14.69 -33.73
N THR A 21 -28.04 15.09 -32.52
CA THR A 21 -26.80 15.82 -32.26
C THR A 21 -25.72 14.80 -31.97
N SER A 22 -24.67 14.76 -32.80
CA SER A 22 -23.50 13.92 -32.59
C SER A 22 -22.97 14.06 -31.16
N PRO A 23 -22.77 12.98 -30.39
CA PRO A 23 -22.07 13.11 -29.13
C PRO A 23 -20.61 13.46 -29.44
N VAL A 24 -20.21 14.66 -29.04
CA VAL A 24 -18.80 14.94 -28.78
C VAL A 24 -18.39 13.97 -27.67
N THR A 25 -17.67 12.92 -28.03
CA THR A 25 -16.95 12.10 -27.07
C THR A 25 -15.85 12.97 -26.45
N SER A 26 -16.18 13.65 -25.36
CA SER A 26 -15.16 14.16 -24.45
C SER A 26 -14.34 12.95 -23.97
N PRO A 27 -13.00 12.97 -24.04
CA PRO A 27 -12.20 11.92 -23.44
C PRO A 27 -12.53 11.87 -21.95
N VAL A 28 -12.98 10.71 -21.46
CA VAL A 28 -13.00 10.45 -20.02
C VAL A 28 -11.53 10.55 -19.57
N PRO A 29 -11.16 11.49 -18.69
CA PRO A 29 -9.84 11.42 -18.09
C PRO A 29 -9.80 10.12 -17.30
N THR A 30 -9.09 9.13 -17.81
CA THR A 30 -8.61 8.01 -17.00
C THR A 30 -7.63 8.62 -16.02
N THR A 31 -8.12 9.06 -14.86
CA THR A 31 -7.26 9.29 -13.71
C THR A 31 -6.74 7.91 -13.33
N ASN A 32 -5.63 7.50 -13.95
CA ASN A 32 -4.82 6.48 -13.31
C ASN A 32 -4.39 7.14 -12.00
N PRO A 33 -4.89 6.71 -10.83
CA PRO A 33 -4.45 7.33 -9.59
C PRO A 33 -2.93 7.16 -9.57
N SER A 34 -2.21 8.28 -9.44
CA SER A 34 -0.79 8.19 -9.14
C SER A 34 -0.67 7.29 -7.91
N PRO A 35 0.22 6.28 -7.89
CA PRO A 35 0.38 5.42 -6.73
C PRO A 35 0.50 6.28 -5.47
N PRO A 36 -0.11 5.88 -4.33
CA PRO A 36 0.07 6.62 -3.08
C PRO A 36 1.58 6.77 -2.84
N THR A 37 2.06 7.99 -2.60
CA THR A 37 3.47 8.16 -2.27
C THR A 37 3.65 7.96 -0.77
N ILE A 38 4.62 7.13 -0.40
CA ILE A 38 5.04 6.89 0.98
C ILE A 38 6.34 7.63 1.34
N GLU A 39 6.87 8.45 0.44
CA GLU A 39 8.09 9.22 0.70
C GLU A 39 7.89 10.19 1.87
N GLY A 40 8.86 10.22 2.78
CA GLY A 40 8.86 11.15 3.89
C GLY A 40 9.49 10.61 5.16
N ARG A 41 9.18 11.28 6.26
CA ARG A 41 9.67 10.97 7.60
C ARG A 41 8.52 10.48 8.46
N TYR A 42 8.77 9.44 9.25
CA TYR A 42 7.76 8.83 10.10
C TYR A 42 8.31 8.58 11.49
N LEU A 43 7.45 8.68 12.50
CA LEU A 43 7.73 8.19 13.85
C LEU A 43 7.23 6.76 13.97
N MET A 44 8.09 5.86 14.42
CA MET A 44 7.65 4.51 14.78
C MET A 44 6.91 4.56 16.11
N ASP A 45 5.66 4.06 16.10
CA ASP A 45 4.74 4.01 17.25
C ASP A 45 4.54 5.37 17.94
N GLY A 46 4.67 6.46 17.16
CA GLY A 46 4.60 7.83 17.69
C GLY A 46 5.79 8.25 18.57
N ASN A 47 6.85 7.43 18.65
CA ASN A 47 8.02 7.72 19.47
C ASN A 47 8.98 8.70 18.74
N PRO A 48 9.22 9.92 19.27
CA PRO A 48 10.09 10.91 18.63
C PRO A 48 11.57 10.48 18.55
N GLY A 49 11.99 9.49 19.36
CA GLY A 49 13.33 8.90 19.31
C GLY A 49 13.51 7.84 18.22
N ARG A 50 12.44 7.40 17.55
CA ARG A 50 12.46 6.34 16.53
C ARG A 50 11.99 6.89 15.18
N LEU A 51 12.91 7.52 14.46
CA LEU A 51 12.65 8.15 13.18
C LEU A 51 12.93 7.18 12.03
N ILE A 52 11.92 6.95 11.21
CA ILE A 52 12.00 6.25 9.93
C ILE A 52 12.03 7.26 8.79
N VAL A 53 12.90 7.02 7.81
CA VAL A 53 12.96 7.81 6.58
C VAL A 53 12.67 6.87 5.41
N ILE A 54 11.76 7.29 4.54
CA ILE A 54 11.42 6.61 3.29
C ILE A 54 11.72 7.55 2.13
N SER A 55 12.52 7.10 1.17
CA SER A 55 12.94 7.85 -0.02
C SER A 55 12.55 7.09 -1.28
N SER A 56 12.07 7.77 -2.32
CA SER A 56 11.77 7.14 -3.60
C SER A 56 13.05 6.84 -4.38
N ASP A 57 13.18 5.60 -4.86
CA ASP A 57 14.22 5.18 -5.80
C ASP A 57 13.72 5.18 -7.25
N GLY A 58 12.47 5.62 -7.47
CA GLY A 58 11.79 5.66 -8.76
C GLY A 58 10.77 4.53 -8.94
N GLY A 59 9.72 4.83 -9.71
CA GLY A 59 8.61 3.90 -9.92
C GLY A 59 7.92 3.56 -8.60
N ASN A 60 7.88 2.27 -8.25
CA ASN A 60 7.32 1.76 -7.01
C ASN A 60 8.39 1.28 -6.01
N ALA A 61 9.67 1.57 -6.25
CA ALA A 61 10.77 1.19 -5.36
C ALA A 61 11.11 2.33 -4.38
N TYR A 62 11.39 1.96 -3.13
CA TYR A 62 11.73 2.89 -2.06
C TYR A 62 12.84 2.35 -1.16
N SER A 63 13.72 3.24 -0.74
CA SER A 63 14.66 3.02 0.35
C SER A 63 13.97 3.38 1.67
N ILE A 64 14.14 2.56 2.70
CA ILE A 64 13.54 2.76 4.02
C ILE A 64 14.57 2.46 5.12
N GLY A 65 14.63 3.25 6.19
CA GLY A 65 15.58 3.00 7.27
C GLY A 65 15.27 3.70 8.58
N GLU A 66 15.76 3.11 9.68
CA GLU A 66 15.79 3.70 11.03
C GLU A 66 17.23 4.00 11.42
N ALA A 67 17.59 5.28 11.57
CA ALA A 67 18.93 5.66 12.01
C ALA A 67 19.03 5.89 13.52
N THR A 68 17.92 6.19 14.19
CA THR A 68 17.92 6.69 15.58
C THR A 68 17.57 5.65 16.64
N GLY A 69 17.09 4.47 16.24
CA GLY A 69 16.74 3.38 17.14
C GLY A 69 17.96 2.72 17.78
N SER A 70 17.71 1.89 18.80
CA SER A 70 18.74 1.06 19.44
C SER A 70 19.33 -0.01 18.51
N TRP A 71 18.65 -0.26 17.39
CA TRP A 71 19.04 -1.24 16.39
C TRP A 71 18.86 -0.60 15.01
N PRO A 72 19.83 0.18 14.52
CA PRO A 72 19.68 0.96 13.31
C PRO A 72 19.77 0.07 12.06
N TRP A 73 18.89 0.26 11.09
CA TRP A 73 18.77 -0.60 9.93
C TRP A 73 18.45 0.19 8.66
N ASP A 74 18.76 -0.39 7.51
CA ASP A 74 18.40 0.11 6.19
C ASP A 74 17.77 -1.02 5.37
N GLY A 75 16.87 -0.69 4.47
CA GLY A 75 16.16 -1.64 3.65
C GLY A 75 15.63 -1.03 2.37
N ASN A 76 15.09 -1.91 1.54
CA ASN A 76 14.44 -1.57 0.29
C ASN A 76 13.07 -2.23 0.27
N VAL A 77 12.07 -1.48 -0.14
CA VAL A 77 10.68 -1.95 -0.27
C VAL A 77 10.11 -1.57 -1.62
N ILE A 78 9.11 -2.33 -2.03
CA ILE A 78 8.28 -2.07 -3.18
C ILE A 78 6.87 -1.75 -2.67
N LEU A 79 6.23 -0.76 -3.29
CA LEU A 79 4.84 -0.42 -3.07
C LEU A 79 3.96 -1.01 -4.18
N ASP A 80 3.10 -1.97 -3.85
CA ASP A 80 2.13 -2.56 -4.76
C ASP A 80 0.71 -2.19 -4.31
N GLY A 81 0.16 -1.14 -4.92
CA GLY A 81 -1.08 -0.53 -4.45
C GLY A 81 -0.89 0.10 -3.07
N ASP A 82 -1.51 -0.49 -2.06
CA ASP A 82 -1.36 -0.12 -0.65
C ASP A 82 -0.38 -1.04 0.12
N GLN A 83 0.10 -2.11 -0.50
CA GLN A 83 0.98 -3.10 0.15
C GLN A 83 2.45 -2.70 0.03
N ILE A 84 3.18 -2.82 1.13
CA ILE A 84 4.62 -2.64 1.22
C ILE A 84 5.26 -4.00 1.39
N ILE A 85 6.21 -4.34 0.54
CA ILE A 85 6.95 -5.61 0.63
C ILE A 85 8.43 -5.33 0.37
N GLY A 86 9.30 -5.82 1.25
CA GLY A 86 10.73 -5.64 1.07
C GLY A 86 11.58 -6.35 2.11
N GLN A 87 12.83 -5.92 2.20
CA GLN A 87 13.81 -6.48 3.12
C GLN A 87 14.69 -5.37 3.67
N ALA A 88 15.14 -5.57 4.90
CA ALA A 88 16.06 -4.71 5.58
C ALA A 88 17.16 -5.52 6.29
N PHE A 89 18.26 -4.84 6.54
CA PHE A 89 19.44 -5.36 7.21
C PHE A 89 19.80 -4.44 8.34
N GLU A 90 20.18 -5.02 9.46
CA GLU A 90 20.74 -4.23 10.53
C GLU A 90 22.18 -3.80 10.20
N LYS A 91 22.57 -2.58 10.59
CA LYS A 91 23.85 -2.00 10.15
C LYS A 91 25.09 -2.64 10.79
N ASN A 92 24.96 -3.22 11.99
CA ASN A 92 26.11 -3.67 12.79
C ASN A 92 26.24 -5.20 12.87
N THR A 93 25.29 -5.96 12.34
CA THR A 93 25.22 -7.41 12.38
C THR A 93 24.74 -7.95 11.03
N PRO A 94 24.98 -9.22 10.71
CA PRO A 94 24.40 -9.84 9.50
C PRO A 94 22.89 -10.12 9.63
N ALA A 95 22.21 -9.58 10.64
CA ALA A 95 20.78 -9.80 10.83
C ALA A 95 19.99 -9.12 9.70
N SER A 96 19.03 -9.87 9.15
CA SER A 96 18.11 -9.38 8.13
C SER A 96 16.67 -9.70 8.54
N PHE A 97 15.75 -8.93 8.00
CA PHE A 97 14.33 -9.12 8.23
C PHE A 97 13.53 -8.69 6.99
N LYS A 98 12.39 -9.35 6.79
CA LYS A 98 11.40 -8.92 5.82
C LYS A 98 10.57 -7.79 6.40
N LEU A 99 10.22 -6.87 5.51
CA LEU A 99 9.28 -5.80 5.77
C LEU A 99 8.01 -6.11 4.99
N GLU A 100 6.90 -6.24 5.68
CA GLU A 100 5.58 -6.39 5.07
C GLU A 100 4.63 -5.40 5.73
N GLY A 101 3.85 -4.66 4.96
CA GLY A 101 2.99 -3.64 5.53
C GLY A 101 1.88 -3.16 4.62
N THR A 102 1.06 -2.25 5.14
CA THR A 102 -0.05 -1.63 4.41
C THR A 102 -0.11 -0.14 4.72
N VAL A 103 -0.29 0.66 3.68
CA VAL A 103 -0.53 2.10 3.74
C VAL A 103 -2.02 2.33 4.03
N LEU A 104 -2.32 3.09 5.07
CA LEU A 104 -3.69 3.47 5.43
C LEU A 104 -4.10 4.77 4.73
N ASP A 105 -5.42 5.03 4.67
CA ASP A 105 -5.99 6.24 4.06
C ASP A 105 -5.47 7.56 4.66
N ASP A 106 -5.09 7.53 5.94
CA ASP A 106 -4.53 8.68 6.67
C ASP A 106 -3.00 8.78 6.57
N LYS A 107 -2.40 8.05 5.62
CA LYS A 107 -0.96 7.97 5.34
C LYS A 107 -0.12 7.32 6.44
N ARG A 108 -0.73 6.76 7.49
CA ARG A 108 0.00 5.88 8.40
C ARG A 108 0.34 4.58 7.69
N ILE A 109 1.39 3.92 8.15
CA ILE A 109 1.81 2.62 7.62
C ILE A 109 1.81 1.63 8.77
N VAL A 110 1.07 0.52 8.62
CA VAL A 110 1.22 -0.64 9.52
C VAL A 110 2.27 -1.53 8.89
N ILE A 111 3.31 -1.89 9.63
CA ILE A 111 4.45 -2.64 9.09
C ILE A 111 4.92 -3.70 10.08
N ALA A 112 5.21 -4.89 9.57
CA ALA A 112 5.63 -6.07 10.29
C ALA A 112 7.08 -6.42 9.90
N TYR A 113 7.91 -6.65 10.93
CA TYR A 113 9.32 -6.94 10.81
C TYR A 113 9.49 -8.42 11.10
N LYS A 114 9.70 -9.22 10.05
CA LYS A 114 9.85 -10.68 10.18
C LYS A 114 11.31 -11.03 10.09
N PHE A 115 11.94 -11.32 11.23
CA PHE A 115 13.36 -11.67 11.27
C PHE A 115 13.63 -12.91 10.43
N ILE A 116 14.75 -12.95 9.73
CA ILE A 116 15.18 -14.11 8.95
C ILE A 116 16.19 -14.90 9.78
N THR A 117 15.95 -16.18 10.05
CA THR A 117 16.84 -17.02 10.89
C THR A 117 17.79 -17.92 10.16
N ASP A 118 17.57 -18.19 8.88
CA ASP A 118 18.42 -19.12 8.14
C ASP A 118 18.91 -18.54 6.80
N GLY A 119 20.01 -19.12 6.29
CA GLY A 119 20.60 -18.74 5.00
C GLY A 119 19.71 -19.06 3.79
N ALA A 120 18.53 -19.65 4.01
CA ALA A 120 17.51 -19.89 2.98
C ALA A 120 16.45 -18.78 2.94
N GLY A 121 16.58 -17.72 3.74
CA GLY A 121 15.65 -16.59 3.76
C GLY A 121 14.33 -16.89 4.47
N ARG A 122 14.29 -17.93 5.31
CA ARG A 122 13.09 -18.28 6.08
C ARG A 122 12.99 -17.47 7.35
N ASP A 123 11.74 -17.17 7.69
CA ASP A 123 11.42 -16.38 8.87
C ASP A 123 11.85 -17.14 10.14
N ALA A 124 12.37 -16.38 11.09
CA ALA A 124 12.55 -16.74 12.47
C ALA A 124 11.23 -17.23 12.99
N THR A 125 11.11 -18.55 13.18
CA THR A 125 9.93 -19.20 13.74
C THR A 125 9.48 -18.47 15.01
N GLY A 126 8.55 -17.52 14.86
CA GLY A 126 7.90 -16.79 15.95
C GLY A 126 8.35 -15.35 16.26
N ARG A 127 9.32 -14.71 15.57
CA ARG A 127 9.62 -13.28 15.86
C ARG A 127 9.15 -12.36 14.74
N VAL A 128 7.95 -11.83 14.94
CA VAL A 128 7.37 -10.72 14.18
C VAL A 128 7.27 -9.53 15.12
N ASP A 129 7.72 -8.36 14.68
CA ASP A 129 7.58 -7.10 15.41
C ASP A 129 6.71 -6.14 14.59
N ASP A 130 5.51 -5.82 15.09
CA ASP A 130 4.52 -5.01 14.40
C ASP A 130 4.58 -3.56 14.88
N HIS A 131 4.64 -2.62 13.94
CA HIS A 131 4.77 -1.20 14.23
C HIS A 131 3.82 -0.36 13.38
N ILE A 132 3.50 0.84 13.89
CA ILE A 132 2.76 1.86 13.14
C ILE A 132 3.69 3.04 12.87
N LEU A 133 3.93 3.33 11.59
CA LEU A 133 4.68 4.52 11.18
C LEU A 133 3.70 5.68 11.02
N THR A 134 3.90 6.73 11.80
CA THR A 134 3.08 7.95 11.76
C THR A 134 3.85 9.07 11.06
N PRO A 135 3.30 9.70 10.00
CA PRO A 135 3.98 10.79 9.29
C PRO A 135 4.37 11.93 10.23
N VAL A 136 5.58 12.45 10.05
CA VAL A 136 6.01 13.73 10.65
C VAL A 136 5.60 14.84 9.70
N ILE A 137 4.69 15.70 10.16
CA ILE A 137 4.18 16.87 9.41
C ILE A 137 5.19 18.02 9.44
#